data_AF-A0A2W6D7X5-F1
#
_entry.id   AF-A0A2W6D7X5-F1
#
_cell.length_a   1.000
_cell.length_b   1.000
_cell.length_c   1.000
_cell.angle_alpha   90.00
_cell.angle_beta   90.00
_cell.angle_gamma   90.00
#
_symmetry.space_group_name_H-M   'P 1'
#
loop_
_entity.id
_entity.type
_entity.pdbx_description
1 polymer ?
#
loop_
_entity_poly.entity_id
_entity_poly.type
_entity_poly.pdbx_seq_one_letter_code
_entity_poly.pdbx_strand_id
1 'polypeptide(L)'
;MNDHVDRLVRLAWQLGEHSAYDGLRQWVHMLGFRGHFASKSRRYSTTLGALRGERRAYRQRQAAEHARELGFDEQDTTLVVARWEFAGLGYLTTGDTALALSAAARARERRQAARDAA
;
A
#
# COMPACT_ATOMS: atom_id res chain seq x y z
N MET A 1 -18.94 -9.07 1.89
CA MET A 1 -18.28 -8.50 0.70
C MET A 1 -18.80 -7.07 0.54
N ASN A 2 -17.97 -6.09 0.20
CA ASN A 2 -18.41 -4.69 0.09
C ASN A 2 -19.40 -4.56 -1.10
N ASP A 3 -20.58 -3.94 -0.91
CA ASP A 3 -21.62 -3.78 -1.95
C ASP A 3 -21.07 -3.24 -3.28
N HIS A 4 -20.09 -2.36 -3.19
CA HIS A 4 -19.40 -1.83 -4.36
C HIS A 4 -18.70 -2.92 -5.20
N VAL A 5 -18.02 -3.86 -4.54
CA VAL A 5 -17.29 -4.95 -5.20
C VAL A 5 -18.26 -5.93 -5.85
N ASP A 6 -19.36 -6.26 -5.17
CA ASP A 6 -20.42 -7.14 -5.71
C ASP A 6 -21.01 -6.54 -6.98
N ARG A 7 -21.27 -5.23 -6.98
CA ARG A 7 -21.78 -4.51 -8.15
C ARG A 7 -20.79 -4.55 -9.31
N LEU A 8 -19.49 -4.37 -9.06
CA LEU A 8 -18.44 -4.45 -10.09
C LEU A 8 -18.35 -5.85 -10.70
N VAL A 9 -18.38 -6.90 -9.87
CA VAL A 9 -18.36 -8.29 -10.32
C VAL A 9 -19.57 -8.62 -11.19
N ARG A 10 -20.77 -8.24 -10.77
CA ARG A 10 -22.01 -8.46 -11.55
C ARG A 10 -22.00 -7.71 -12.87
N LEU A 11 -21.54 -6.46 -12.87
CA LEU A 11 -21.43 -5.66 -14.11
C LEU A 11 -20.41 -6.26 -15.08
N ALA A 12 -19.23 -6.68 -14.61
CA ALA A 12 -18.24 -7.35 -15.46
C ALA A 12 -18.80 -8.64 -16.07
N TRP A 13 -19.61 -9.39 -15.32
CA TRP A 13 -20.29 -10.57 -15.82
C TRP A 13 -21.37 -10.26 -16.87
N GLN A 14 -22.19 -9.23 -16.64
CA GLN A 14 -23.25 -8.82 -17.58
C GLN A 14 -22.69 -8.21 -18.87
N LEU A 15 -21.76 -7.26 -18.76
CA LEU A 15 -21.17 -6.59 -19.91
C LEU A 15 -20.36 -7.53 -20.80
N GLY A 16 -19.74 -8.56 -20.22
CA GLY A 16 -19.01 -9.58 -20.98
C GLY A 16 -19.88 -10.52 -21.82
N GLU A 17 -21.21 -10.34 -21.86
CA GLU A 17 -22.08 -10.99 -22.88
C GLU A 17 -22.02 -10.28 -24.23
N HIS A 18 -21.68 -9.00 -24.22
CA HIS A 18 -21.64 -8.19 -25.41
C HIS A 18 -20.29 -8.36 -26.12
N SER A 19 -20.30 -8.65 -27.42
CA SER A 19 -19.10 -8.94 -28.23
C SER A 19 -18.00 -7.87 -28.16
N ALA A 20 -18.39 -6.60 -28.02
CA ALA A 20 -17.45 -5.50 -27.82
C ALA A 20 -16.62 -5.57 -26.51
N TYR A 21 -17.03 -6.40 -25.55
CA TYR A 21 -16.40 -6.55 -24.23
C TYR A 21 -16.00 -8.00 -23.93
N ASP A 22 -15.76 -8.78 -25.00
CA ASP A 22 -15.23 -10.14 -24.90
C ASP A 22 -13.97 -10.16 -24.03
N GLY A 23 -14.00 -10.99 -22.98
CA GLY A 23 -12.91 -11.12 -22.00
C GLY A 23 -13.19 -10.52 -20.63
N LEU A 24 -14.18 -9.62 -20.44
CA LEU A 24 -14.53 -9.15 -19.09
C LEU A 24 -14.85 -10.31 -18.14
N ARG A 25 -15.61 -11.30 -18.64
CA ARG A 25 -15.96 -12.54 -17.90
C ARG A 25 -14.75 -13.36 -17.47
N GLN A 26 -13.76 -13.50 -18.35
CA GLN A 26 -12.54 -14.27 -18.09
C GLN A 26 -11.77 -13.70 -16.89
N TRP A 27 -11.84 -12.38 -16.69
CA TRP A 27 -11.11 -11.66 -15.65
C TRP A 27 -12.01 -11.14 -14.53
N VAL A 28 -13.20 -11.72 -14.30
CA VAL A 28 -14.14 -11.28 -13.23
C VAL A 28 -13.51 -11.33 -11.85
N HIS A 29 -12.66 -12.32 -11.58
CA HIS A 29 -11.88 -12.43 -10.34
C HIS A 29 -10.89 -11.25 -10.14
N MET A 30 -10.62 -10.48 -11.21
CA MET A 30 -9.85 -9.25 -11.25
C MET A 30 -10.73 -8.03 -11.62
N LEU A 31 -12.03 -8.07 -11.31
CA LEU A 31 -13.00 -7.01 -11.61
C LEU A 31 -13.10 -6.66 -13.11
N GLY A 32 -12.84 -7.64 -13.99
CA GLY A 32 -12.95 -7.51 -15.44
C GLY A 32 -11.67 -7.04 -16.14
N PHE A 33 -10.56 -6.82 -15.43
CA PHE A 33 -9.34 -6.28 -16.02
C PHE A 33 -8.18 -7.30 -15.99
N ARG A 34 -7.57 -7.53 -17.16
CA ARG A 34 -6.49 -8.51 -17.32
C ARG A 34 -5.19 -8.04 -16.65
N GLY A 35 -4.90 -8.60 -15.47
CA GLY A 35 -3.64 -8.38 -14.74
C GLY A 35 -3.50 -7.04 -14.02
N HIS A 36 -4.54 -6.20 -14.03
CA HIS A 36 -4.59 -4.92 -13.33
C HIS A 36 -5.93 -4.79 -12.62
N PHE A 37 -6.00 -4.11 -11.47
CA PHE A 37 -7.26 -3.93 -10.73
C PHE A 37 -8.07 -2.70 -11.17
N ALA A 38 -7.54 -1.91 -12.10
CA ALA A 38 -8.12 -0.65 -12.54
C ALA A 38 -8.00 -0.46 -14.07
N SER A 39 -8.93 0.30 -14.63
CA SER A 39 -8.92 0.71 -16.03
C SER A 39 -7.72 1.61 -16.36
N LYS A 40 -7.11 1.37 -17.52
CA LYS A 40 -6.07 2.22 -18.12
C LYS A 40 -6.63 3.20 -19.18
N SER A 41 -7.95 3.39 -19.27
CA SER A 41 -8.55 4.32 -20.23
C SER A 41 -8.05 5.75 -20.01
N ARG A 42 -7.49 6.38 -21.05
CA ARG A 42 -7.06 7.78 -20.97
C ARG A 42 -8.24 8.76 -20.84
N ARG A 43 -9.43 8.39 -21.34
CA ARG A 43 -10.64 9.23 -21.33
C ARG A 43 -11.44 9.09 -20.03
N TYR A 44 -11.42 7.91 -19.44
CA TYR A 44 -12.29 7.55 -18.31
C TYR A 44 -11.53 7.24 -17.01
N SER A 45 -10.20 7.28 -17.03
CA SER A 45 -9.35 7.07 -15.86
C SER A 45 -8.45 8.29 -15.64
N THR A 46 -8.01 8.47 -14.41
CA THR A 46 -7.01 9.49 -14.03
C THR A 46 -5.69 8.82 -13.65
N THR A 47 -4.64 9.60 -13.42
CA THR A 47 -3.35 9.04 -13.02
C THR A 47 -3.33 8.73 -11.52
N LEU A 48 -2.60 7.68 -11.12
CA LEU A 48 -2.32 7.41 -9.71
C LEU A 48 -1.56 8.57 -9.04
N GLY A 49 -0.85 9.40 -9.81
CA GLY A 49 -0.23 10.64 -9.34
C GLY A 49 -1.27 11.65 -8.88
N ALA A 50 -2.27 11.93 -9.73
CA ALA A 50 -3.38 12.83 -9.40
C ALA A 50 -4.16 12.35 -8.17
N LEU A 51 -4.51 11.06 -8.11
CA LEU A 51 -5.20 10.49 -6.93
C LEU A 51 -4.38 10.61 -5.65
N ARG A 52 -3.06 10.39 -5.72
CA ARG A 52 -2.17 10.59 -4.56
C ARG A 52 -2.07 12.05 -4.16
N GLY A 53 -2.05 12.97 -5.12
CA GLY A 53 -2.09 14.42 -4.89
C GLY A 53 -3.36 14.84 -4.16
N GLU A 54 -4.52 14.45 -4.66
CA GLU A 54 -5.82 14.75 -4.04
C GLU A 54 -5.93 14.18 -2.63
N ARG A 55 -5.44 12.95 -2.41
CA ARG A 55 -5.40 12.37 -1.05
C ARG A 55 -4.51 13.16 -0.11
N ARG A 56 -3.35 13.67 -0.56
CA ARG A 56 -2.48 14.53 0.27
C ARG A 56 -3.19 15.84 0.61
N ALA A 57 -3.79 16.50 -0.38
CA ALA A 57 -4.52 17.75 -0.17
C ALA A 57 -5.70 17.57 0.79
N TYR A 58 -6.47 16.47 0.64
CA TYR A 58 -7.54 16.12 1.57
C TYR A 58 -7.02 15.92 3.00
N ARG A 59 -5.92 15.17 3.18
CA ARG A 59 -5.31 14.96 4.49
C ARG A 59 -4.81 16.26 5.12
N GLN A 60 -4.23 17.16 4.33
CA GLN A 60 -3.80 18.48 4.80
C GLN A 60 -5.00 19.31 5.29
N ARG A 61 -6.09 19.35 4.51
CA ARG A 61 -7.33 20.04 4.93
C ARG A 61 -7.89 19.44 6.21
N GLN A 62 -7.98 18.11 6.28
CA GLN A 62 -8.45 17.40 7.47
C GLN A 62 -7.59 17.71 8.71
N ALA A 63 -6.27 17.76 8.55
CA ALA A 63 -5.36 18.11 9.65
C ALA A 63 -5.53 19.57 10.09
N ALA A 64 -5.72 20.50 9.16
CA ALA A 64 -5.98 21.90 9.46
C ALA A 64 -7.33 22.11 10.17
N GLU A 65 -8.38 21.41 9.73
CA GLU A 65 -9.68 21.40 10.41
C GLU A 65 -9.56 20.88 11.84
N HIS A 66 -8.87 19.76 12.03
CA HIS A 66 -8.66 19.19 13.37
C HIS A 66 -7.84 20.10 14.30
N ALA A 67 -6.83 20.80 13.76
CA ALA A 67 -6.07 21.78 14.53
C ALA A 67 -6.95 22.94 15.02
N ARG A 68 -7.86 23.44 14.17
CA ARG A 68 -8.83 24.48 14.54
C ARG A 68 -9.79 24.01 15.63
N GLU A 69 -10.28 22.76 15.56
CA GLU A 69 -11.14 22.18 16.59
C GLU A 69 -10.46 22.10 17.97
N LEU A 70 -9.15 21.86 17.99
CA LEU A 70 -8.35 21.81 19.20
C LEU A 70 -7.92 23.20 19.72
N GLY A 71 -8.31 24.27 19.04
CA GLY A 71 -8.01 25.65 19.43
C GLY A 71 -6.59 26.10 19.10
N PHE A 72 -5.87 25.38 18.23
CA PHE A 72 -4.59 25.85 17.70
C PHE A 72 -4.85 26.98 16.69
N ASP A 73 -4.22 28.15 16.91
CA ASP A 73 -4.27 29.31 16.01
C ASP A 73 -3.26 29.15 14.85
N GLU A 74 -3.39 29.95 13.78
CA GLU A 74 -2.40 30.09 12.71
C GLU A 74 -1.01 30.51 13.24
N GLN A 75 -0.95 31.11 14.44
CA GLN A 75 0.26 31.44 15.19
C GLN A 75 0.88 30.23 15.92
N ASP A 76 0.10 29.18 16.19
CA ASP A 76 0.58 27.93 16.80
C ASP A 76 1.23 27.04 15.73
N THR A 77 2.47 27.37 15.39
CA THR A 77 3.29 26.51 14.53
C THR A 77 3.52 25.16 15.19
N THR A 78 2.77 24.14 14.77
CA THR A 78 3.12 22.75 15.04
C THR A 78 4.45 22.46 14.33
N LEU A 79 5.53 22.27 15.09
CA LEU A 79 6.82 21.83 14.57
C LEU A 79 6.66 20.40 14.02
N VAL A 80 6.35 20.26 12.74
CA VAL A 80 6.40 18.98 12.05
C VAL A 80 7.89 18.63 11.86
N VAL A 81 8.46 17.88 12.79
CA VAL A 81 9.79 17.28 12.62
C VAL A 81 9.66 16.12 11.62
N ALA A 82 9.54 16.45 10.34
CA ALA A 82 9.63 15.51 9.22
C ALA A 82 11.05 15.52 8.62
N ARG A 83 12.07 15.82 9.43
CA ARG A 83 13.47 15.70 9.02
C ARG A 83 13.92 14.28 9.28
N TRP A 84 13.85 13.46 8.24
CA TRP A 84 14.50 12.16 8.22
C TRP A 84 15.88 12.32 7.61
N GLU A 85 16.90 11.99 8.39
CA GLU A 85 18.28 11.89 7.88
C GLU A 85 18.64 10.42 7.74
N PHE A 86 19.44 10.11 6.72
CA PHE A 86 19.91 8.75 6.50
C PHE A 86 20.81 8.34 7.67
N ALA A 87 20.30 7.45 8.54
CA ALA A 87 21.04 6.97 9.71
C ALA A 87 22.13 5.94 9.37
N GLY A 88 22.14 5.41 8.14
CA GLY A 88 23.06 4.36 7.69
C GLY A 88 22.34 3.12 7.17
N LEU A 89 23.12 2.20 6.57
CA LEU A 89 22.64 0.92 6.05
C LEU A 89 23.60 -0.19 6.49
N GLY A 90 23.06 -1.32 6.97
CA GLY A 90 23.86 -2.45 7.46
C GLY A 90 24.01 -2.45 8.97
N TYR A 91 25.13 -2.99 9.45
CA TYR A 91 25.45 -3.03 10.88
C TYR A 91 26.23 -1.77 11.24
N LEU A 92 25.58 -0.83 11.92
CA LEU A 92 26.15 0.48 12.23
C LEU A 92 27.16 0.41 13.37
N THR A 93 27.03 -0.63 14.21
CA THR A 93 27.93 -0.88 15.34
C THR A 93 28.51 -2.29 15.30
N THR A 94 29.60 -2.47 16.05
CA THR A 94 30.15 -3.80 16.36
C THR A 94 29.12 -4.68 17.08
N GLY A 95 28.25 -4.07 17.90
CA GLY A 95 27.12 -4.74 18.55
C GLY A 95 26.10 -5.29 17.56
N ASP A 96 25.69 -4.49 16.58
CA ASP A 96 24.75 -4.92 15.52
C ASP A 96 25.31 -6.11 14.74
N THR A 97 26.62 -6.05 14.44
CA THR A 97 27.34 -7.14 13.76
C THR A 97 27.35 -8.40 14.62
N ALA A 98 27.66 -8.29 15.90
CA ALA A 98 27.70 -9.41 16.84
C ALA A 98 26.31 -10.06 17.00
N LEU A 99 25.26 -9.25 17.09
CA LEU A 99 23.87 -9.72 17.18
C LEU A 99 23.46 -10.48 15.91
N ALA A 100 23.76 -9.94 14.74
CA ALA A 100 23.42 -10.57 13.47
C ALA A 100 24.16 -11.89 13.25
N LEU A 101 25.46 -11.95 13.54
CA LEU A 101 26.25 -13.18 13.46
C LEU A 101 25.74 -14.25 14.42
N SER A 102 25.39 -13.84 15.65
CA SER A 102 24.83 -14.73 16.67
C SER A 102 23.45 -15.26 16.27
N ALA A 103 22.59 -14.41 15.69
CA ALA A 103 21.30 -14.82 15.16
C ALA A 103 21.46 -15.82 14.00
N ALA A 104 22.40 -15.57 13.09
CA ALA A 104 22.70 -16.47 11.98
C ALA A 104 23.25 -17.84 12.45
N ALA A 105 24.10 -17.87 13.48
CA ALA A 105 24.61 -19.10 14.08
C ALA A 105 23.47 -19.93 14.68
N ARG A 106 22.63 -19.32 15.53
CA ARG A 106 21.44 -19.98 16.12
C ARG A 106 20.48 -20.50 15.05
N ALA A 107 20.30 -19.79 13.94
CA ALA A 107 19.45 -20.24 12.85
C ALA A 107 20.01 -21.50 12.15
N ARG A 108 21.33 -21.60 11.98
CA ARG A 108 21.98 -22.80 11.43
C ARG A 108 21.85 -23.98 12.39
N GLU A 109 22.11 -23.76 13.68
CA GLU A 109 21.98 -24.78 14.72
C GLU A 109 20.56 -25.35 14.77
N ARG A 110 19.54 -24.49 14.76
CA ARG A 110 18.13 -24.94 14.74
C ARG A 110 17.79 -25.76 13.50
N ARG A 111 18.30 -25.37 12.33
CA ARG A 111 18.09 -26.14 11.09
C ARG A 111 18.80 -27.49 11.14
N GLN A 112 19.99 -27.55 11.73
CA GLN A 112 20.72 -28.80 11.88
C GLN A 112 20.01 -29.74 12.86
N ALA A 113 19.63 -29.23 14.04
CA ALA A 113 18.86 -29.99 15.02
C ALA A 113 17.51 -30.49 14.45
N ALA A 114 16.83 -29.70 13.63
CA ALA A 114 15.60 -30.12 12.95
C ALA A 114 15.83 -31.20 11.89
N ARG A 115 17.01 -31.26 11.27
CA ARG A 115 17.39 -32.34 10.33
C ARG A 115 17.78 -33.62 11.07
N ASP A 116 18.52 -33.49 12.16
CA ASP A 116 18.99 -34.62 12.96
C ASP A 116 17.84 -35.30 13.73
N ALA A 117 16.73 -34.58 13.95
CA ALA A 117 15.52 -35.09 14.60
C ALA A 117 14.48 -35.67 13.63
N ALA A 118 14.75 -35.67 12.31
CA ALA A 118 13.86 -36.20 11.27
C ALA A 118 14.37 -37.57 10.77
#